data_AF-A0A1R1LW66-F1
#
_entry.id   AF-A0A1R1LW66-F1
#
_cell.length_a   1.000
_cell.length_b   1.000
_cell.length_c   1.000
_cell.angle_alpha   90.00
_cell.angle_beta   90.00
_cell.angle_gamma   90.00
#
_symmetry.space_group_name_H-M   'P 1'
#
loop_
_entity.id
_entity.type
_entity.pdbx_description
1 polymer ?
#
loop_
_entity_poly.entity_id
_entity_poly.type
_entity_poly.pdbx_seq_one_letter_code
_entity_poly.pdbx_strand_id
1 'polypeptide(L)'
;MTRENRAFLLAPLVMPFAFIFYAFFADISGFNMESGFANYMGLVLAIVIFGLPVVYLFEFFIGYRFYRLLLKKNKINIFSLTIGGILIADIPMFMISLFRGFGSETYSLSTAFPLFSFVGFMIGLTFWFLLNIDRIQKTIRNKFEKPEDK
;
A
#
# COMPACT_ATOMS: atom_id res chain seq x y z
N MET A 1 -22.19 4.56 -1.12
CA MET A 1 -20.78 4.95 -0.91
C MET A 1 -20.19 5.34 -2.26
N THR A 2 -19.48 6.46 -2.39
CA THR A 2 -18.81 6.82 -3.66
C THR A 2 -17.62 5.91 -3.91
N ARG A 3 -17.21 5.73 -5.18
CA ARG A 3 -16.02 4.91 -5.54
C ARG A 3 -14.77 5.38 -4.83
N GLU A 4 -14.62 6.69 -4.69
CA GLU A 4 -13.51 7.34 -4.00
C GLU A 4 -13.52 7.02 -2.50
N ASN A 5 -14.66 7.19 -1.83
CA ASN A 5 -14.77 6.87 -0.40
C ASN A 5 -14.43 5.40 -0.15
N ARG A 6 -14.86 4.49 -1.04
CA ARG A 6 -14.51 3.07 -0.94
C ARG A 6 -13.01 2.85 -1.11
N ALA A 7 -12.38 3.52 -2.09
CA ALA A 7 -10.94 3.42 -2.33
C ALA A 7 -10.13 3.89 -1.11
N PHE A 8 -10.44 5.07 -0.56
CA PHE A 8 -9.77 5.60 0.63
C PHE A 8 -9.97 4.76 1.89
N LEU A 9 -11.10 4.05 2.00
CA LEU A 9 -11.39 3.26 3.19
C LEU A 9 -10.79 1.86 3.12
N LEU A 10 -10.71 1.26 1.93
CA LEU A 10 -10.28 -0.13 1.77
C LEU A 10 -8.84 -0.30 1.29
N ALA A 11 -8.25 0.67 0.57
CA ALA A 11 -6.87 0.54 0.08
C ALA A 11 -5.83 0.37 1.21
N PRO A 12 -5.90 1.10 2.35
CA PRO A 12 -4.99 0.89 3.48
C PRO A 12 -5.01 -0.53 4.05
N LEU A 13 -6.13 -1.25 3.95
CA LEU A 13 -6.28 -2.60 4.51
C LEU A 13 -5.36 -3.62 3.85
N VAL A 14 -4.82 -3.31 2.66
CA VAL A 14 -3.83 -4.17 2.01
C VAL A 14 -2.46 -4.11 2.71
N MET A 15 -2.20 -3.07 3.51
CA MET A 15 -0.87 -2.83 4.07
C MET A 15 -0.33 -4.00 4.89
N PRO A 16 -1.05 -4.58 5.88
CA PRO A 16 -0.50 -5.67 6.68
C PRO A 16 -0.11 -6.87 5.81
N PHE A 17 -0.92 -7.20 4.81
CA PHE A 17 -0.63 -8.28 3.87
C PHE A 17 0.58 -7.98 3.00
N ALA A 18 0.67 -6.76 2.44
CA ALA A 18 1.80 -6.34 1.63
C ALA A 18 3.10 -6.31 2.45
N PHE A 19 3.03 -5.84 3.69
CA PHE A 19 4.16 -5.80 4.62
C PHE A 19 4.66 -7.21 4.92
N ILE A 20 3.77 -8.10 5.38
CA ILE A 20 4.14 -9.47 5.76
C ILE A 20 4.69 -10.23 4.56
N PHE A 21 4.05 -10.09 3.40
CA PHE A 21 4.51 -10.70 2.15
C PHE A 21 5.94 -10.26 1.83
N TYR A 22 6.20 -8.96 1.79
CA TYR A 22 7.54 -8.45 1.50
C TYR A 22 8.55 -8.87 2.57
N ALA A 23 8.19 -8.76 3.86
CA ALA A 23 9.05 -9.10 4.98
C ALA A 23 9.46 -10.57 4.99
N PHE A 24 8.55 -11.47 4.57
CA PHE A 24 8.85 -12.88 4.38
C PHE A 24 9.87 -13.10 3.25
N PHE A 25 9.68 -12.47 2.10
CA PHE A 25 10.59 -12.61 0.94
C PHE A 25 11.96 -11.94 1.14
N ALA A 26 12.01 -10.85 1.90
CA ALA A 26 13.23 -10.13 2.23
C ALA A 26 13.96 -10.72 3.45
N ASP A 27 13.50 -11.86 3.96
CA ASP A 27 14.07 -12.57 5.11
C ASP A 27 14.25 -11.67 6.34
N ILE A 28 13.24 -10.83 6.61
CA ILE A 28 13.25 -9.96 7.78
C ILE A 28 13.00 -10.80 9.02
N SER A 29 13.94 -10.72 9.98
CA SER A 29 13.89 -11.44 11.24
C SER A 29 12.50 -11.37 11.90
N GLY A 30 11.95 -12.53 12.24
CA GLY A 30 10.63 -12.69 12.87
C GLY A 30 9.46 -12.88 11.90
N PHE A 31 9.60 -12.51 10.62
CA PHE A 31 8.57 -12.74 9.60
C PHE A 31 8.75 -14.04 8.81
N ASN A 32 9.93 -14.67 8.89
CA ASN A 32 10.27 -15.96 8.28
C ASN A 32 9.87 -17.18 9.14
N MET A 33 9.17 -16.97 10.27
CA MET A 33 8.72 -17.99 11.23
C MET A 33 9.83 -18.79 11.93
N GLU A 34 11.11 -18.45 11.74
CA GLU A 34 12.24 -19.16 12.36
C GLU A 34 12.25 -19.04 13.89
N SER A 35 11.81 -17.88 14.40
CA SER A 35 11.68 -17.64 15.84
C SER A 35 10.39 -18.21 16.46
N GLY A 36 9.61 -18.96 15.67
CA GLY A 36 8.38 -19.63 16.10
C GLY A 36 7.09 -18.87 15.78
N PHE A 37 5.99 -19.62 15.69
CA PHE A 37 4.67 -19.11 15.28
C PHE A 37 4.11 -18.01 16.21
N ALA A 38 4.35 -18.11 17.51
CA ALA A 38 3.87 -17.12 18.48
C ALA A 38 4.51 -15.74 18.26
N ASN A 39 5.82 -15.70 18.00
CA ASN A 39 6.54 -14.46 17.69
C ASN A 39 6.08 -13.85 16.37
N TYR A 40 5.91 -14.69 15.34
CA TYR A 40 5.34 -14.27 14.06
C TYR A 40 3.95 -13.63 14.25
N MET A 41 3.03 -14.30 14.96
CA MET A 41 1.68 -13.76 15.20
C MET A 41 1.70 -12.47 16.03
N GLY A 42 2.61 -12.36 17.00
CA GLY A 42 2.82 -11.13 17.77
C GLY A 42 3.23 -9.96 16.88
N LEU A 43 4.17 -10.18 15.96
CA LEU A 43 4.62 -9.16 15.00
C LEU A 43 3.53 -8.77 14.00
N VAL A 44 2.77 -9.75 13.49
CA VAL A 44 1.62 -9.52 12.62
C VAL A 44 0.59 -8.64 13.33
N LEU A 45 0.23 -8.96 14.58
CA LEU A 45 -0.70 -8.16 15.38
C LEU A 45 -0.15 -6.76 15.63
N ALA A 46 1.15 -6.61 15.89
CA ALA A 46 1.78 -5.29 16.06
C ALA A 46 1.65 -4.44 14.79
N ILE A 47 1.88 -5.00 13.60
CA ILE A 47 1.68 -4.28 12.33
C ILE A 47 0.22 -3.86 12.15
N VAL A 48 -0.72 -4.75 12.46
CA VAL A 48 -2.15 -4.43 12.32
C VAL A 48 -2.55 -3.32 13.28
N ILE A 49 -2.17 -3.42 14.56
CA ILE A 49 -2.57 -2.48 15.61
C ILE A 49 -1.91 -1.12 15.45
N PHE A 50 -0.61 -1.08 15.17
CA PHE A 50 0.14 0.18 15.09
C PHE A 50 0.26 0.71 13.66
N GLY A 51 0.43 -0.17 12.67
CA GLY A 51 0.64 0.21 11.28
C GLY A 51 -0.63 0.72 10.60
N LEU A 52 -1.78 0.06 10.78
CA LEU A 52 -3.01 0.50 10.09
C LEU A 52 -3.40 1.94 10.44
N PRO A 53 -3.48 2.36 11.73
CA PRO A 53 -3.80 3.74 12.07
C PRO A 53 -2.85 4.74 11.41
N VAL A 54 -1.56 4.43 11.38
CA VAL A 54 -0.54 5.27 10.75
C VAL A 54 -0.81 5.42 9.25
N VAL A 55 -1.02 4.31 8.54
CA VAL A 55 -1.30 4.34 7.10
C VAL A 55 -2.59 5.10 6.80
N TYR A 56 -3.65 4.91 7.59
CA TYR A 56 -4.89 5.67 7.44
C TYR A 56 -4.67 7.18 7.63
N LEU A 57 -3.86 7.59 8.60
CA LEU A 57 -3.50 8.99 8.78
C LEU A 57 -2.75 9.54 7.57
N PHE A 58 -1.72 8.83 7.09
CA PHE A 58 -0.95 9.25 5.92
C PHE A 58 -1.81 9.32 4.65
N GLU A 59 -2.67 8.34 4.43
CA GLU A 59 -3.58 8.32 3.29
C GLU A 59 -4.63 9.44 3.38
N PHE A 60 -5.15 9.74 4.57
CA PHE A 60 -6.11 10.82 4.75
C PHE A 60 -5.48 12.22 4.60
N PHE A 61 -4.30 12.46 5.18
CA PHE A 61 -3.67 13.79 5.15
C PHE A 61 -2.89 14.08 3.87
N ILE A 62 -2.14 13.09 3.38
CA ILE A 62 -1.25 13.25 2.21
C ILE A 62 -1.88 12.61 0.98
N GLY A 63 -2.30 11.35 1.07
CA GLY A 63 -2.89 10.60 -0.04
C GLY A 63 -4.10 11.27 -0.66
N TYR A 64 -5.02 11.77 0.16
CA TYR A 64 -6.21 12.48 -0.29
C TYR A 64 -5.88 13.77 -1.05
N ARG A 65 -4.93 14.56 -0.55
CA ARG A 65 -4.48 15.79 -1.21
C ARG A 65 -3.81 15.46 -2.55
N PHE A 66 -2.94 14.45 -2.56
CA PHE A 66 -2.27 13.98 -3.77
C PHE A 66 -3.28 13.50 -4.82
N TYR A 67 -4.25 12.68 -4.42
CA TYR A 67 -5.34 12.22 -5.29
C TYR A 67 -6.14 13.39 -5.88
N ARG A 68 -6.55 14.38 -5.06
CA ARG A 68 -7.25 15.56 -5.57
C ARG A 68 -6.43 16.33 -6.60
N LEU A 69 -5.11 16.41 -6.44
CA LEU A 69 -4.23 17.05 -7.42
C LEU A 69 -4.18 16.28 -8.75
N LEU A 70 -4.11 14.94 -8.69
CA LEU A 70 -4.18 14.09 -9.89
C LEU A 70 -5.53 14.21 -10.59
N LEU A 71 -6.63 14.23 -9.82
CA LEU A 71 -7.99 14.42 -10.33
C LEU A 71 -8.12 15.76 -11.07
N LYS A 72 -7.66 16.86 -10.45
CA LYS A 72 -7.67 18.19 -11.08
C LYS A 72 -6.89 18.26 -12.39
N LYS A 73 -5.82 17.47 -12.52
CA LYS A 73 -4.98 17.41 -13.73
C LYS A 73 -5.44 16.35 -14.73
N ASN A 74 -6.53 15.63 -14.45
CA ASN A 74 -7.01 14.49 -15.24
C ASN A 74 -5.92 13.43 -15.53
N LYS A 75 -5.01 13.22 -14.56
CA LYS A 75 -3.88 12.28 -14.69
C LYS A 75 -4.07 11.01 -13.87
N ILE A 76 -5.31 10.63 -13.55
CA ILE A 76 -5.60 9.41 -12.79
C ILE A 76 -5.39 8.20 -13.70
N ASN A 77 -4.24 7.57 -13.57
CA ASN A 77 -3.90 6.29 -14.19
C ASN A 77 -3.20 5.38 -13.19
N ILE A 78 -3.00 4.11 -13.56
CA ILE A 78 -2.35 3.11 -12.69
C ILE A 78 -0.98 3.60 -12.21
N PHE A 79 -0.15 4.14 -13.11
CA PHE A 79 1.19 4.61 -12.81
C PHE A 79 1.21 5.78 -11.83
N SER A 80 0.32 6.74 -11.99
CA SER A 80 0.25 7.93 -11.13
C SER A 80 -0.12 7.59 -9.70
N LEU A 81 -0.99 6.59 -9.51
CA LEU A 81 -1.45 6.15 -8.20
C LEU A 81 -0.43 5.21 -7.55
N THR A 82 0.20 4.31 -8.30
CA THR A 82 1.23 3.42 -7.75
C THR A 82 2.51 4.17 -7.42
N ILE A 83 3.03 5.02 -8.31
CA ILE A 83 4.21 5.85 -8.05
C ILE A 83 3.90 6.86 -6.93
N GLY A 84 2.70 7.44 -6.94
CA GLY A 84 2.25 8.29 -5.85
C GLY A 84 2.23 7.58 -4.50
N GLY A 85 1.72 6.35 -4.47
CA GLY A 85 1.69 5.50 -3.28
C GLY A 85 3.08 5.20 -2.74
N ILE A 86 4.04 4.84 -3.62
CA ILE A 86 5.46 4.66 -3.25
C ILE A 86 5.99 5.92 -2.58
N LEU A 87 5.89 7.07 -3.27
CA LEU A 87 6.42 8.34 -2.77
C LEU A 87 5.83 8.74 -1.42
N ILE A 88 4.52 8.55 -1.23
CA ILE A 88 3.84 8.89 0.03
C ILE A 88 4.30 7.95 1.15
N ALA A 89 4.44 6.66 0.87
CA ALA A 89 4.85 5.66 1.86
C ALA A 89 6.30 5.84 2.32
N ASP A 90 7.15 6.44 1.48
CA ASP A 90 8.55 6.72 1.83
C ASP A 90 8.73 8.05 2.61
N ILE A 91 7.74 8.96 2.60
CA ILE A 91 7.80 10.23 3.37
C ILE A 91 8.14 10.01 4.86
N PRO A 92 7.42 9.14 5.61
CA PRO A 92 7.73 8.90 7.01
C PRO A 92 9.18 8.43 7.20
N MET A 93 9.68 7.61 6.27
CA MET A 93 11.04 7.10 6.33
C MET A 93 12.07 8.20 6.14
N PHE A 94 11.93 9.03 5.10
CA PHE A 94 12.81 10.17 4.88
C PHE A 94 12.78 11.15 6.06
N MET A 95 11.61 11.35 6.65
CA MET A 95 11.46 12.20 7.83
C MET A 95 12.25 11.64 9.03
N ILE A 96 12.10 10.34 9.34
CA ILE A 96 12.86 9.69 10.42
C ILE A 96 14.37 9.74 10.15
N SER A 97 14.79 9.49 8.90
CA SER A 97 16.19 9.55 8.49
C SER A 97 16.80 10.94 8.67
N LEU A 98 16.05 12.00 8.35
CA LEU A 98 16.48 13.39 8.53
C LEU A 98 16.64 13.76 10.01
N PHE A 99 15.75 13.28 10.89
CA PHE A 99 15.78 13.60 12.32
C PHE A 99 16.79 12.77 13.14
N ARG A 100 17.13 11.54 12.71
CA ARG A 100 18.08 10.67 13.42
C ARG A 100 19.52 10.74 12.91
N GLY A 101 19.74 11.39 11.76
CA GLY A 101 21.04 11.41 11.08
C GLY A 101 21.33 10.10 10.33
N PHE A 102 21.91 10.21 9.14
CA PHE A 102 22.17 9.10 8.21
C PHE A 102 23.16 8.02 8.71
N GLY A 103 23.66 8.11 9.95
CA GLY A 103 24.83 7.35 10.43
C GLY A 103 24.61 6.37 11.57
N SER A 104 23.38 6.18 12.09
CA SER A 104 23.12 5.15 13.11
C SER A 104 22.56 3.88 12.46
N GLU A 105 23.38 2.82 12.43
CA GLU A 105 23.13 1.53 11.76
C GLU A 105 21.93 0.72 12.28
N THR A 106 21.04 1.30 13.08
CA THR A 106 20.03 0.53 13.82
C THR A 106 18.81 0.14 12.96
N TYR A 107 18.65 0.73 11.77
CA TYR A 107 17.69 0.29 10.77
C TYR A 107 18.31 0.45 9.39
N SER A 108 18.61 -0.65 8.72
CA SER A 108 19.18 -0.55 7.38
C SER A 108 18.16 0.10 6.46
N LEU A 109 18.45 1.33 5.99
CA LEU A 109 17.74 1.99 4.91
C LEU A 109 17.56 1.03 3.72
N SER A 110 18.52 0.11 3.50
CA SER A 110 18.46 -0.89 2.44
C SER A 110 17.32 -1.89 2.58
N THR A 111 16.82 -2.15 3.79
CA THR A 111 15.73 -3.11 4.03
C THR A 111 14.40 -2.39 4.17
N ALA A 112 14.38 -1.29 4.90
CA ALA A 112 13.15 -0.59 5.19
C ALA A 112 12.65 0.22 3.96
N PHE A 113 13.52 0.80 3.14
CA PHE A 113 13.09 1.63 1.99
C PHE A 113 12.33 0.78 0.96
N PRO A 114 12.88 -0.36 0.49
CA PRO A 114 12.14 -1.25 -0.40
C PRO A 114 10.83 -1.76 0.18
N LEU A 115 10.78 -2.01 1.50
CA LEU A 115 9.57 -2.47 2.18
C LEU A 115 8.48 -1.39 2.14
N PHE A 116 8.79 -0.15 2.52
CA PHE A 116 7.83 0.95 2.53
C PHE A 116 7.37 1.29 1.11
N SER A 117 8.31 1.31 0.16
CA SER A 117 8.00 1.47 -1.26
C SER A 117 7.06 0.37 -1.77
N PHE A 118 7.30 -0.90 -1.44
CA PHE A 118 6.44 -2.01 -1.86
C PHE A 118 5.03 -1.90 -1.26
N VAL A 119 4.94 -1.58 0.03
CA VAL A 119 3.65 -1.34 0.69
C VAL A 119 2.90 -0.19 0.02
N GLY A 120 3.57 0.94 -0.23
CA GLY A 120 3.01 2.09 -0.92
C GLY A 120 2.55 1.77 -2.35
N PHE A 121 3.33 0.98 -3.07
CA PHE A 121 2.95 0.46 -4.39
C PHE A 121 1.66 -0.36 -4.32
N MET A 122 1.57 -1.29 -3.37
CA MET A 122 0.40 -2.18 -3.20
C MET A 122 -0.85 -1.40 -2.81
N ILE A 123 -0.72 -0.40 -1.93
CA ILE A 123 -1.83 0.50 -1.58
C ILE A 123 -2.27 1.29 -2.82
N GLY A 124 -1.35 1.91 -3.55
CA GLY A 124 -1.66 2.68 -4.77
C GLY A 124 -2.31 1.82 -5.87
N LEU A 125 -1.87 0.58 -6.03
CA LEU A 125 -2.46 -0.38 -6.95
C LEU A 125 -3.89 -0.76 -6.53
N THR A 126 -4.08 -1.06 -5.25
CA THR A 126 -5.39 -1.38 -4.68
C THR A 126 -6.35 -0.21 -4.81
N PHE A 127 -5.86 1.01 -4.58
CA PHE A 127 -6.63 2.24 -4.75
C PHE A 127 -7.09 2.40 -6.21
N TRP A 128 -6.18 2.25 -7.17
CA TRP A 128 -6.52 2.28 -8.60
C TRP A 128 -7.55 1.21 -8.96
N PHE A 129 -7.38 -0.01 -8.47
CA PHE A 129 -8.30 -1.12 -8.71
C PHE A 129 -9.70 -0.79 -8.17
N LEU A 130 -9.81 -0.30 -6.94
CA LEU A 130 -11.09 0.05 -6.30
C LEU A 130 -11.84 1.19 -7.00
N LEU A 131 -11.11 2.14 -7.60
CA LEU A 131 -11.68 3.19 -8.44
C LEU A 131 -12.24 2.64 -9.76
N ASN A 132 -11.60 1.62 -10.33
CA ASN A 132 -11.93 1.07 -11.64
C ASN A 132 -12.76 -0.22 -11.60
N ILE A 133 -13.06 -0.76 -10.41
CA ILE A 133 -13.70 -2.07 -10.25
C ILE A 133 -15.03 -2.18 -11.01
N ASP A 134 -15.86 -1.13 -11.02
CA ASP A 134 -17.13 -1.14 -11.74
C ASP A 134 -16.93 -1.23 -13.27
N ARG A 135 -15.86 -0.61 -13.79
CA ARG A 135 -15.49 -0.71 -15.21
C ARG A 135 -14.98 -2.11 -15.53
N ILE A 136 -14.13 -2.66 -14.66
CA ILE A 136 -13.58 -4.01 -14.80
C ILE A 136 -14.70 -5.05 -14.79
N GLN A 137 -15.62 -4.97 -13.81
CA GLN A 137 -16.78 -5.85 -13.71
C GLN A 137 -17.68 -5.78 -14.94
N LYS A 138 -17.94 -4.57 -15.48
CA LYS A 138 -18.70 -4.42 -16.73
C LYS A 138 -18.00 -5.07 -17.92
N THR A 139 -16.69 -4.87 -18.09
CA THR A 139 -15.91 -5.48 -19.18
C THR A 139 -15.92 -7.01 -19.07
N ILE A 140 -15.74 -7.53 -17.86
CA ILE A 140 -15.78 -8.97 -17.59
C ILE A 140 -17.17 -9.51 -17.92
N ARG A 141 -18.22 -8.90 -17.38
CA ARG A 141 -19.60 -9.35 -17.61
C ARG A 141 -19.96 -9.35 -19.10
N ASN A 142 -19.63 -8.28 -19.83
CA ASN A 142 -19.88 -8.20 -21.28
C ASN A 142 -19.08 -9.24 -22.08
N LYS A 143 -17.95 -9.71 -21.56
CA LYS A 143 -17.15 -10.78 -22.19
C LYS A 143 -17.77 -12.16 -21.97
N PHE A 144 -18.48 -12.37 -20.86
CA PHE A 144 -19.14 -13.63 -20.52
C PHE A 144 -20.62 -13.69 -20.97
N GLU A 145 -21.30 -12.55 -21.14
CA GLU A 145 -22.70 -12.46 -21.62
C GLU A 145 -22.82 -12.40 -23.16
N LYS A 146 -21.72 -12.32 -23.90
CA LYS A 146 -21.74 -12.61 -25.34
C LYS A 146 -21.51 -14.13 -25.50
N PRO A 147 -22.55 -14.96 -25.66
CA PRO A 147 -22.32 -16.27 -26.25
C PRO A 147 -21.66 -16.03 -27.60
N GLU A 148 -20.67 -16.86 -27.92
CA GLU A 148 -20.10 -16.90 -29.26
C GLU A 148 -21.21 -17.26 -30.24
N ASP A 149 -21.89 -16.26 -30.81
CA ASP A 149 -22.57 -16.42 -32.09
C ASP A 149 -21.45 -16.54 -33.15
N LYS A 150 -20.98 -17.76 -33.33
CA LYS A 150 -20.29 -18.22 -34.53
C LYS A 150 -21.16 -19.27 -35.21
#